data_AF-A0A448X849-F1
#
_entry.id   AF-A0A448X849-F1
#
_cell.length_a   1.000
_cell.length_b   1.000
_cell.length_c   1.000
_cell.angle_alpha   90.00
_cell.angle_beta   90.00
_cell.angle_gamma   90.00
#
_symmetry.space_group_name_H-M   'P 1'
#
loop_
_entity.id
_entity.type
_entity.pdbx_description
1 polymer ?
#
loop_
_entity_poly.entity_id
_entity_poly.type
_entity_poly.pdbx_seq_one_letter_code
_entity_poly.pdbx_strand_id
1 'polypeptide(L)'
;MLWKSVYKDTPIVDKKIVEVFLSIDDLKCLYKPVSVRTTIQCAGNRRIDMQNSFKKEKSMPNRLFSPGGQYSQFSILGLPWQHSAISAAEWTGVRLTDFLL
;
A
#
# COMPACT_ATOMS: atom_id res chain seq x y z
N MET A 1 -21.67 13.55 10.49
CA MET A 1 -20.29 13.82 10.03
C MET A 1 -20.16 13.24 8.62
N LEU A 2 -19.86 14.10 7.65
CA LEU A 2 -20.13 13.96 6.22
C LEU A 2 -18.95 13.30 5.48
N TRP A 3 -19.09 12.05 5.02
CA TRP A 3 -18.07 11.38 4.20
C TRP A 3 -18.67 10.63 2.99
N LYS A 4 -19.76 11.15 2.43
CA LYS A 4 -20.36 10.67 1.18
C LYS A 4 -20.57 11.84 0.21
N SER A 5 -19.53 12.34 -0.45
CA SER A 5 -19.64 13.00 -1.77
C SER A 5 -18.33 13.70 -2.15
N VAL A 6 -17.37 12.96 -2.73
CA VAL A 6 -16.27 13.60 -3.50
C VAL A 6 -16.16 13.02 -4.91
N TYR A 7 -16.79 11.87 -5.20
CA TYR A 7 -16.61 11.16 -6.48
C TYR A 7 -17.87 11.00 -7.33
N LYS A 8 -18.99 11.64 -6.97
CA LYS A 8 -20.27 11.40 -7.67
C LYS A 8 -20.41 12.10 -9.02
N ASP A 9 -19.59 13.10 -9.32
CA ASP A 9 -19.83 14.00 -10.47
C ASP A 9 -18.70 13.99 -11.50
N THR A 10 -17.91 12.91 -11.58
CA THR A 10 -16.99 12.76 -12.71
C THR A 10 -17.79 12.20 -13.89
N PRO A 11 -17.95 12.93 -15.02
CA PRO A 11 -18.56 12.35 -16.19
C PRO A 11 -17.74 11.14 -16.62
N ILE A 12 -18.35 9.96 -16.53
CA ILE A 12 -17.81 8.75 -17.13
C ILE A 12 -17.92 9.00 -18.63
N VAL A 13 -16.88 9.59 -19.21
CA VAL A 13 -16.65 9.57 -20.66
C VAL A 13 -16.82 8.10 -21.07
N ASP A 14 -17.67 7.82 -22.07
CA ASP A 14 -17.98 6.48 -22.57
C ASP A 14 -16.68 5.70 -22.88
N LYS A 15 -16.11 5.08 -21.84
CA LYS A 15 -14.91 4.27 -21.95
C LYS A 15 -15.36 2.94 -22.50
N LYS A 16 -15.19 2.77 -23.81
CA LYS A 16 -15.28 1.46 -24.44
C LYS A 16 -14.28 0.54 -23.75
N ILE A 17 -14.78 -0.40 -22.95
CA ILE A 17 -13.97 -1.44 -22.33
C ILE A 17 -13.60 -2.41 -23.44
N VAL A 18 -12.30 -2.54 -23.71
CA VAL A 18 -11.75 -3.54 -24.63
C VAL A 18 -10.93 -4.50 -23.80
N GLU A 19 -11.29 -5.79 -23.84
CA GLU A 19 -10.46 -6.84 -23.26
C GLU A 19 -9.29 -7.14 -24.20
N VAL A 20 -8.08 -7.18 -23.63
CA VAL A 20 -6.85 -7.48 -24.36
C VAL A 20 -6.21 -8.71 -23.74
N PHE A 21 -5.92 -9.71 -24.56
CA PHE A 21 -5.21 -10.92 -24.17
C PHE A 21 -3.76 -10.80 -24.64
N LEU A 22 -2.81 -10.76 -23.71
CA LEU A 22 -1.38 -10.72 -24.01
C LEU A 22 -0.69 -11.91 -23.34
N SER A 23 0.05 -12.68 -24.13
CA SER A 23 0.97 -13.69 -23.62
C SER A 23 2.28 -13.05 -23.13
N ILE A 24 3.10 -13.83 -22.42
CA ILE A 24 4.45 -13.38 -22.04
C ILE A 24 5.31 -13.12 -23.28
N ASP A 25 5.14 -13.90 -24.35
CA ASP A 25 5.88 -13.73 -25.59
C ASP A 25 5.45 -12.45 -26.31
N ASP A 26 4.16 -12.11 -26.29
CA ASP A 26 3.67 -10.81 -26.82
C ASP A 26 4.34 -9.64 -26.10
N LEU A 27 4.43 -9.69 -24.76
CA LEU A 27 5.10 -8.65 -23.98
C LEU A 27 6.59 -8.52 -24.34
N LYS A 28 7.29 -9.63 -24.58
CA LYS A 28 8.72 -9.63 -24.90
C LYS A 28 9.03 -9.24 -26.35
N CYS A 29 8.16 -9.61 -27.29
CA CYS A 29 8.42 -9.47 -28.72
C CYS A 29 7.80 -8.20 -29.32
N LEU A 30 6.67 -7.74 -28.81
CA LEU A 30 5.95 -6.60 -29.39
C LEU A 30 6.35 -5.24 -28.80
N TYR A 31 6.97 -5.23 -27.61
CA TYR A 31 7.26 -4.00 -26.88
C TYR A 31 8.75 -3.84 -26.57
N LYS A 32 9.19 -2.58 -26.49
CA LYS A 32 10.58 -2.27 -26.19
C LYS A 32 10.87 -2.53 -24.69
N PRO A 33 11.89 -3.35 -24.36
CA PRO A 33 12.27 -3.55 -22.97
C PRO A 33 12.91 -2.28 -22.39
N VAL A 34 12.60 -2.01 -21.12
CA VAL A 34 13.14 -0.90 -20.33
C VAL A 34 13.60 -1.43 -18.98
N SER A 35 14.77 -0.99 -18.54
CA SER A 35 15.31 -1.28 -17.22
C SER A 35 15.21 -0.04 -16.34
N VAL A 36 14.64 -0.17 -15.14
CA VAL A 36 14.50 0.90 -14.16
C VAL A 36 14.98 0.41 -12.80
N ARG A 37 15.92 1.14 -12.19
CA ARG A 37 16.29 0.92 -10.80
C ARG A 37 15.27 1.58 -9.90
N THR A 38 14.59 0.80 -9.06
CA THR A 38 13.61 1.34 -8.11
C THR A 38 13.72 0.67 -6.75
N THR A 39 13.29 1.41 -5.73
CA THR A 39 13.17 0.93 -4.35
C THR A 39 11.71 0.64 -4.06
N ILE A 40 11.42 -0.58 -3.61
CA ILE A 40 10.08 -0.98 -3.19
C ILE A 40 10.06 -1.01 -1.66
N GLN A 41 9.15 -0.24 -1.06
CA GLN A 41 8.92 -0.22 0.38
C GLN A 41 7.53 -0.80 0.67
N CYS A 42 7.48 -1.77 1.59
CA CYS A 42 6.21 -2.26 2.12
C CYS A 42 5.55 -1.15 2.97
N ALA A 43 4.24 -0.95 2.81
CA ALA A 43 3.46 -0.04 3.66
C ALA A 43 3.58 -0.37 5.16
N GLY A 44 3.91 -1.61 5.51
CA GLY A 44 4.16 -2.05 6.87
C GLY A 44 5.57 -1.81 7.40
N ASN A 45 6.49 -1.22 6.64
CA ASN A 45 7.86 -1.00 7.12
C ASN A 45 7.85 -0.21 8.43
N ARG A 46 8.65 -0.65 9.41
CA ARG A 46 8.73 -0.11 10.78
C ARG A 46 7.48 -0.27 11.64
N ARG A 47 6.56 -1.19 11.30
CA ARG A 47 5.36 -1.45 12.12
C ARG A 47 5.68 -1.81 13.57
N ILE A 48 6.84 -2.45 13.82
CA ILE A 48 7.26 -2.79 15.19
C ILE A 48 7.50 -1.54 16.05
N ASP A 49 8.02 -0.45 15.48
CA ASP A 49 8.26 0.80 16.20
C ASP A 49 6.93 1.43 16.62
N MET A 50 5.95 1.36 15.73
CA MET A 50 4.58 1.81 16.00
C MET A 50 4.00 0.96 17.15
N GLN A 51 4.07 -0.37 17.07
CA GLN A 51 3.60 -1.27 18.14
C GLN A 51 4.25 -0.96 19.50
N ASN A 52 5.56 -0.70 19.52
CA ASN A 52 6.30 -0.36 20.73
C ASN A 52 5.90 1.02 21.28
N SER A 53 5.59 1.98 20.42
CA SER A 53 5.13 3.32 20.84
C SER A 53 3.77 3.25 21.54
N PHE A 54 2.83 2.46 21.02
CA PHE A 54 1.55 2.21 21.69
C PHE A 54 1.71 1.50 23.04
N LYS A 55 2.71 0.62 23.19
CA LYS A 55 3.01 -0.02 24.49
C LYS A 55 3.57 0.99 25.50
N LYS A 56 4.49 1.86 25.09
CA LYS A 56 5.08 2.92 25.95
C LYS A 56 4.04 3.95 26.41
N GLU A 57 3.10 4.30 25.54
CA GLU A 57 2.01 5.22 25.86
C GLU A 57 1.11 4.68 26.98
N LYS A 58 0.87 3.35 27.00
CA LYS A 58 0.07 2.67 28.03
C LYS A 58 0.79 2.52 29.38
N SER A 59 2.12 2.64 29.42
CA SER A 59 2.89 2.64 30.67
C SER A 59 2.99 4.01 31.36
N MET A 60 2.38 5.07 30.80
CA MET A 60 2.25 6.35 31.50
C MET A 60 1.10 6.27 32.53
N PRO A 61 1.35 6.50 33.83
CA PRO A 61 0.38 6.26 34.91
C PRO A 61 -0.76 7.28 35.01
N ASN A 62 -0.87 8.26 34.10
CA ASN A 62 -1.72 9.43 34.31
C ASN A 62 -2.54 9.84 33.08
N ARG A 63 -3.33 8.92 32.50
CA ARG A 63 -4.49 9.29 31.68
C ARG A 63 -5.73 8.53 32.14
N LEU A 64 -6.74 9.33 32.47
CA LEU A 64 -8.10 9.02 32.92
C LEU A 64 -8.50 7.54 32.77
N PHE A 65 -8.53 6.87 33.92
CA PHE A 65 -9.25 5.64 34.13
C PHE A 65 -10.71 5.82 33.69
N SER A 66 -11.13 5.18 32.61
CA SER A 66 -12.55 4.84 32.47
C SER A 66 -12.83 3.66 33.40
N PRO A 67 -13.61 3.83 34.48
CA PRO A 67 -13.92 2.73 35.39
C PRO A 67 -14.81 1.74 34.65
N GLY A 68 -14.29 0.54 34.38
CA GLY A 68 -15.06 -0.59 33.82
C GLY A 68 -14.74 -0.99 32.38
N GLY A 69 -13.80 -0.32 31.69
CA GLY A 69 -13.37 -0.75 30.35
C GLY A 69 -12.32 -1.85 30.45
N GLN A 70 -12.66 -3.10 30.10
CA GLN A 70 -11.66 -4.13 29.86
C GLN A 70 -10.66 -3.61 28.81
N TYR A 71 -9.38 -3.53 29.16
CA TYR A 71 -8.33 -3.21 28.20
C TYR A 71 -8.30 -4.31 27.13
N SER A 72 -9.06 -4.14 26.04
CA SER A 72 -8.71 -4.88 24.84
C SER A 72 -7.33 -4.39 24.46
N GLN A 73 -6.37 -5.31 24.45
CA GLN A 73 -5.00 -5.02 24.08
C GLN A 73 -5.01 -4.54 22.63
N PHE A 74 -5.11 -3.23 22.41
CA PHE A 74 -4.92 -2.64 21.08
C PHE A 74 -3.49 -2.95 20.64
N SER A 75 -3.34 -4.06 19.94
CA SER A 75 -2.16 -4.45 19.19
C SER A 75 -2.38 -4.01 17.76
N ILE A 76 -1.34 -3.44 17.14
CA ILE A 76 -1.42 -3.11 15.73
C ILE A 76 -1.40 -4.42 14.95
N LEU A 77 -2.47 -4.69 14.20
CA LEU A 77 -2.60 -5.91 13.42
C LEU A 77 -1.57 -5.99 12.30
N GLY A 78 -1.14 -7.21 11.98
CA GLY A 78 -0.23 -7.56 10.87
C GLY A 78 1.23 -7.72 11.27
N LEU A 79 2.07 -8.07 10.29
CA LEU A 79 3.45 -8.50 10.51
C LEU A 79 4.29 -7.40 11.19
N PRO A 80 5.08 -7.73 12.23
CA PRO A 80 5.87 -6.78 13.01
C PRO A 80 7.18 -6.44 12.29
N TRP A 81 7.08 -5.90 11.09
CA TRP A 81 8.25 -5.50 10.30
C TRP A 81 9.12 -4.51 11.09
N GLN A 82 10.41 -4.82 11.13
CA GLN A 82 11.46 -3.90 11.56
C GLN A 82 11.71 -2.86 10.45
N HIS A 83 12.95 -2.49 10.19
CA HIS A 83 13.33 -1.43 9.23
C HIS A 83 13.62 -1.93 7.81
N SER A 84 13.68 -3.24 7.59
CA SER A 84 14.14 -3.87 6.33
C SER A 84 13.02 -4.36 5.40
N ALA A 85 11.76 -3.97 5.62
CA ALA A 85 10.69 -4.24 4.67
C ALA A 85 10.75 -3.25 3.49
N ILE A 86 11.95 -3.10 2.93
CA ILE A 86 12.33 -2.20 1.84
C ILE A 86 13.56 -2.77 1.15
N SER A 87 13.58 -2.78 -0.18
CA SER A 87 14.75 -3.18 -0.96
C SER A 87 14.79 -2.46 -2.30
N ALA A 88 15.97 -2.40 -2.91
CA ALA A 88 16.18 -1.80 -4.21
C ALA A 88 16.70 -2.86 -5.20
N ALA A 89 16.17 -2.82 -6.41
CA ALA A 89 16.59 -3.71 -7.49
C ALA A 89 16.49 -2.99 -8.83
N GLU A 90 17.16 -3.54 -9.84
CA GLU A 90 16.94 -3.20 -11.23
C GLU A 90 15.82 -4.10 -11.77
N TRP A 91 14.79 -3.47 -12.34
CA TRP A 91 13.62 -4.15 -12.87
C TRP A 91 13.59 -3.96 -14.38
N THR A 92 13.54 -5.06 -15.12
CA THR A 92 13.45 -5.05 -16.58
C THR A 92 12.07 -5.53 -17.00
N GLY A 93 11.41 -4.76 -17.85
CA GLY A 93 10.07 -5.06 -18.35
C GLY A 93 9.60 -4.09 -19.41
N VAL A 94 8.29 -4.03 -19.60
CA VAL A 94 7.61 -3.15 -20.57
C VAL A 94 6.94 -2.00 -19.82
N ARG A 95 6.88 -0.82 -20.43
CA ARG A 95 6.18 0.32 -19.83
C ARG A 95 4.68 0.15 -19.90
N LEU A 96 4.01 0.51 -18.80
CA LEU A 96 2.56 0.49 -18.73
C LEU A 96 1.88 1.40 -19.78
N THR A 97 2.52 2.54 -20.03
CA THR A 97 2.04 3.55 -20.99
C THR A 97 2.01 3.06 -22.43
N ASP A 98 2.81 2.05 -22.76
CA ASP A 98 2.95 1.59 -24.14
C ASP A 98 1.76 0.70 -24.55
N PHE A 99 0.93 0.25 -23.60
CA PHE A 99 -0.27 -0.56 -23.85
C PHE A 99 -1.60 0.09 -23.49
N LEU A 100 -1.60 1.16 -22.68
CA LEU A 100 -2.83 1.81 -22.18
C LEU A 100 -3.37 2.95 -23.07
N LEU A 101 -2.70 3.27 -24.18
CA LEU A 101 -3.05 4.34 -25.11
C LEU A 101 -3.79 3.78 -26.33
#